data_AF-A0A3B0SEW6-F1
#
_entry.id   AF-A0A3B0SEW6-F1
#
_cell.length_a   1.000
_cell.length_b   1.000
_cell.length_c   1.000
_cell.angle_alpha   90.00
_cell.angle_beta   90.00
_cell.angle_gamma   90.00
#
_symmetry.space_group_name_H-M   'P 1'
#
loop_
_entity.id
_entity.type
_entity.pdbx_description
1 polymer ?
#
loop_
_entity_poly.entity_id
_entity_poly.type
_entity_poly.pdbx_seq_one_letter_code
_entity_poly.pdbx_strand_id
1 'polypeptide(L)'
;MNPTISPTGNWSYPTNIKFGAGRIKELPDACAAAGIKKPLLVTDKGLAELPITTATLDIMEAAGLGRGMFSDVDPNPNEKNLDAGVAAFKSGGHDGVIAFGGGSGLDLGKMVAFMSGQTRPVWDYEDVDDWWTRADADAIAPIVAVPTTAG
;
A
#
# COMPACT_ATOMS: atom_id res chain seq x y z
N MET A 1 43.70 11.17 -22.80
CA MET A 1 42.85 10.15 -22.18
C MET A 1 41.90 10.86 -21.24
N ASN A 2 40.59 10.84 -21.48
CA ASN A 2 39.64 11.38 -20.51
C ASN A 2 39.62 10.44 -19.31
N PRO A 3 39.78 10.94 -18.07
CA PRO A 3 39.64 10.10 -16.89
C PRO A 3 38.21 9.58 -16.84
N THR A 4 38.06 8.26 -16.85
CA THR A 4 36.81 7.59 -16.52
C THR A 4 36.48 7.93 -15.06
N ILE A 5 35.60 8.91 -14.86
CA ILE A 5 35.06 9.21 -13.53
C ILE A 5 34.18 8.02 -13.15
N SER A 6 34.61 7.24 -12.17
CA SER A 6 33.75 6.22 -11.56
C SER A 6 32.62 6.93 -10.82
N PRO A 7 31.34 6.59 -11.08
CA PRO A 7 30.23 7.20 -10.36
C PRO A 7 30.29 6.81 -8.87
N THR A 8 30.11 7.80 -8.00
CA THR A 8 29.95 7.63 -6.55
C THR A 8 28.54 8.04 -6.17
N GLY A 9 27.82 7.19 -5.44
CA GLY A 9 26.44 7.46 -5.02
C GLY A 9 25.93 6.47 -3.97
N ASN A 10 24.80 6.81 -3.35
CA ASN A 10 24.12 5.94 -2.40
C ASN A 10 23.04 5.11 -3.11
N TRP A 11 22.99 3.81 -2.83
CA TRP A 11 21.91 2.92 -3.25
C TRP A 11 21.22 2.38 -2.00
N SER A 12 19.91 2.59 -1.89
CA SER A 12 19.11 2.07 -0.78
C SER A 12 17.89 1.33 -1.32
N TYR A 13 17.59 0.20 -0.69
CA TYR A 13 16.33 -0.49 -0.86
C TYR A 13 15.75 -0.68 0.56
N PRO A 14 15.13 0.36 1.13
CA PRO A 14 14.80 0.40 2.56
C PRO A 14 13.66 -0.57 2.95
N THR A 15 12.98 -1.14 1.96
CA THR A 15 11.83 -2.02 2.16
C THR A 15 12.28 -3.47 2.39
N ASN A 16 11.85 -4.07 3.51
CA ASN A 16 12.05 -5.49 3.77
C ASN A 16 11.23 -6.34 2.79
N ILE A 17 11.87 -7.30 2.13
CA ILE A 17 11.24 -8.18 1.13
C ILE A 17 11.16 -9.61 1.66
N LYS A 18 9.94 -10.16 1.67
CA LYS A 18 9.68 -11.58 1.93
C LYS A 18 9.27 -12.26 0.63
N PHE A 19 10.16 -13.07 0.07
CA PHE A 19 9.93 -13.81 -1.16
C PHE A 19 9.93 -15.33 -0.93
N GLY A 20 9.05 -16.04 -1.63
CA GLY A 20 8.94 -17.50 -1.58
C GLY A 20 7.49 -17.99 -1.53
N ALA A 21 7.25 -19.19 -2.07
CA ALA A 21 5.92 -19.81 -2.06
C ALA A 21 5.40 -20.00 -0.62
N GLY A 22 4.12 -19.70 -0.41
CA GLY A 22 3.44 -19.90 0.87
C GLY A 22 3.81 -18.87 1.96
N ARG A 23 4.67 -17.88 1.69
CA ARG A 23 5.04 -16.86 2.69
C ARG A 23 3.94 -15.83 2.97
N ILE A 24 2.84 -15.82 2.20
CA ILE A 24 1.65 -15.01 2.50
C ILE A 24 1.08 -15.28 3.91
N LYS A 25 1.32 -16.48 4.45
CA LYS A 25 0.99 -16.83 5.85
C LYS A 25 1.70 -15.97 6.91
N GLU A 26 2.78 -15.30 6.54
CA GLU A 26 3.55 -14.40 7.41
C GLU A 26 3.07 -12.94 7.32
N LEU A 27 1.98 -12.67 6.59
CA LEU A 27 1.41 -11.32 6.45
C LEU A 27 0.98 -10.70 7.79
N PRO A 28 0.38 -11.45 8.75
CA PRO A 28 0.10 -10.92 10.08
C PRO A 28 1.36 -10.42 10.82
N ASP A 29 2.47 -11.17 10.74
CA ASP A 29 3.73 -10.77 11.36
C ASP A 29 4.30 -9.50 10.70
N ALA A 30 4.14 -9.37 9.37
CA ALA A 30 4.54 -8.17 8.65
C ALA A 30 3.70 -6.94 9.08
N CYS A 31 2.39 -7.12 9.25
CA CYS A 31 1.50 -6.08 9.77
C CYS A 31 1.90 -5.68 11.20
N ALA A 32 2.15 -6.65 12.08
CA ALA A 32 2.59 -6.39 13.46
C ALA A 32 3.93 -5.65 13.50
N ALA A 33 4.90 -6.03 12.67
CA ALA A 33 6.20 -5.35 12.57
C ALA A 33 6.06 -3.91 12.05
N ALA A 34 5.06 -3.63 11.22
CA ALA A 34 4.72 -2.29 10.75
C ALA A 34 3.82 -1.50 11.72
N GLY A 35 3.40 -2.10 12.84
CA GLY A 35 2.52 -1.47 13.83
C GLY A 35 1.03 -1.46 13.47
N ILE A 36 0.62 -2.23 12.47
CA ILE A 36 -0.76 -2.30 11.96
C ILE A 36 -1.60 -3.28 12.80
N LYS A 37 -2.77 -2.86 13.28
CA LYS A 37 -3.69 -3.70 14.07
C LYS A 37 -5.05 -3.91 13.40
N LYS A 38 -5.44 -3.04 12.48
CA LYS A 38 -6.70 -3.11 11.74
C LYS A 38 -6.49 -2.66 10.29
N PRO A 39 -5.83 -3.48 9.46
CA PRO A 39 -5.54 -3.13 8.07
C PRO A 39 -6.80 -2.98 7.21
N LEU A 40 -6.73 -2.09 6.22
CA LEU A 40 -7.60 -2.13 5.04
C LEU A 40 -6.85 -2.82 3.90
N LEU A 41 -7.38 -3.94 3.38
CA LEU A 41 -6.88 -4.56 2.16
C LEU A 41 -7.42 -3.79 0.95
N VAL A 42 -6.54 -3.24 0.11
CA VAL A 42 -6.88 -2.50 -1.11
C VAL A 42 -6.52 -3.36 -2.32
N THR A 43 -7.50 -3.68 -3.17
CA THR A 43 -7.32 -4.57 -4.33
C THR A 43 -8.31 -4.27 -5.45
N ASP A 44 -8.14 -4.82 -6.65
CA ASP A 44 -9.13 -4.66 -7.74
C ASP A 44 -10.30 -5.66 -7.64
N LYS A 45 -11.41 -5.35 -8.32
CA LYS A 45 -12.62 -6.18 -8.35
C LYS A 45 -12.36 -7.58 -8.90
N GLY A 46 -11.42 -7.72 -9.83
CA GLY A 46 -11.06 -8.99 -10.44
C GLY A 46 -10.37 -9.93 -9.45
N LEU A 47 -9.54 -9.38 -8.55
CA LEU A 47 -8.89 -10.14 -7.48
C LEU A 47 -9.77 -10.35 -6.25
N ALA A 48 -10.70 -9.45 -5.95
CA ALA A 48 -11.46 -9.42 -4.70
C ALA A 48 -12.12 -10.76 -4.32
N GLU A 49 -12.66 -11.47 -5.32
CA GLU A 49 -13.39 -12.73 -5.11
C GLU A 49 -12.52 -13.98 -5.35
N LEU A 50 -11.27 -13.82 -5.75
CA LEU A 50 -10.41 -14.96 -6.05
C LEU A 50 -9.93 -15.68 -4.78
N PRO A 51 -9.63 -16.99 -4.88
CA PRO A 51 -9.16 -17.79 -3.75
C PRO A 51 -7.94 -17.22 -3.04
N ILE A 52 -7.04 -16.52 -3.75
CA ILE A 52 -5.85 -15.92 -3.15
C ILE A 52 -6.21 -14.80 -2.17
N THR A 53 -7.20 -13.98 -2.51
CA THR A 53 -7.64 -12.84 -1.69
C THR A 53 -8.47 -13.34 -0.52
N THR A 54 -9.41 -14.27 -0.76
CA THR A 54 -10.22 -14.85 0.31
C THR A 54 -9.37 -15.61 1.33
N ALA A 55 -8.41 -16.43 0.88
CA ALA A 55 -7.47 -17.12 1.77
C ALA A 55 -6.58 -16.14 2.54
N THR A 56 -6.20 -15.01 1.92
CA THR A 56 -5.45 -13.96 2.62
C THR A 56 -6.31 -13.33 3.72
N LEU A 57 -7.56 -12.97 3.44
CA LEU A 57 -8.48 -12.44 4.45
C LEU A 57 -8.73 -13.45 5.59
N ASP A 58 -8.80 -14.75 5.31
CA ASP A 58 -8.92 -15.80 6.32
C ASP A 58 -7.70 -15.84 7.26
N ILE A 59 -6.49 -15.70 6.71
CA ILE A 59 -5.24 -15.59 7.50
C ILE A 59 -5.30 -14.35 8.41
N MET A 60 -5.76 -13.22 7.89
CA MET A 60 -5.84 -11.96 8.64
C MET A 60 -6.89 -12.03 9.77
N GLU A 61 -8.05 -12.62 9.49
CA GLU A 61 -9.10 -12.82 10.48
C GLU A 61 -8.66 -13.77 11.60
N ALA A 62 -8.02 -14.89 11.25
CA ALA A 62 -7.48 -15.84 12.23
C ALA A 62 -6.42 -15.21 13.15
N ALA A 63 -5.70 -14.19 12.66
CA ALA A 63 -4.75 -13.41 13.44
C ALA A 63 -5.38 -12.25 14.24
N GLY A 64 -6.71 -12.05 14.17
CA GLY A 64 -7.42 -10.98 14.87
C GLY A 64 -7.31 -9.60 14.22
N LEU A 65 -6.84 -9.51 12.97
CA LEU A 65 -6.67 -8.27 12.22
C LEU A 65 -7.93 -7.90 11.40
N GLY A 66 -8.90 -8.82 11.32
CA GLY A 66 -10.19 -8.63 10.65
C GLY A 66 -10.12 -8.83 9.13
N ARG A 67 -11.19 -8.42 8.44
CA ARG A 67 -11.42 -8.65 7.00
C ARG A 67 -11.72 -7.36 6.20
N GLY A 68 -11.27 -6.20 6.67
CA GLY A 68 -11.54 -4.94 5.99
C GLY A 68 -10.97 -4.95 4.57
N MET A 69 -11.80 -4.65 3.58
CA MET A 69 -11.41 -4.63 2.18
C MET A 69 -12.07 -3.49 1.43
N PHE A 70 -11.29 -2.83 0.57
CA PHE A 70 -11.76 -1.93 -0.48
C PHE A 70 -11.33 -2.51 -1.82
N SER A 71 -12.31 -2.88 -2.65
CA SER A 71 -12.07 -3.58 -3.93
C SER A 71 -12.33 -2.72 -5.18
N ASP A 72 -12.72 -1.46 -5.02
CA ASP A 72 -13.11 -0.59 -6.13
C ASP A 72 -11.90 0.12 -6.77
N VAL A 73 -10.96 -0.68 -7.24
CA VAL A 73 -9.71 -0.23 -7.87
C VAL A 73 -9.77 -0.51 -9.36
N ASP A 74 -9.73 0.57 -10.16
CA ASP A 74 -9.68 0.49 -11.61
C ASP A 74 -8.26 0.17 -12.11
N PRO A 75 -8.09 -0.35 -13.35
CA PRO A 75 -6.76 -0.61 -13.92
C PRO A 75 -5.85 0.62 -13.97
N ASN A 76 -6.43 1.82 -14.13
CA ASN A 76 -5.76 3.11 -13.97
C ASN A 76 -6.54 3.91 -12.92
N PRO A 77 -6.22 3.72 -11.62
CA PRO A 77 -6.94 4.37 -10.54
C PRO A 77 -6.93 5.89 -10.69
N ASN A 78 -8.03 6.53 -10.33
CA ASN A 78 -8.21 7.98 -10.36
C ASN A 78 -8.65 8.52 -9.00
N GLU A 79 -8.86 9.83 -8.90
CA GLU A 79 -9.27 10.52 -7.68
C GLU A 79 -10.54 9.93 -7.05
N LYS A 80 -11.50 9.43 -7.85
CA LYS A 80 -12.72 8.82 -7.29
C LYS A 80 -12.41 7.52 -6.57
N ASN A 81 -11.53 6.69 -7.13
CA ASN A 81 -11.07 5.47 -6.45
C ASN A 81 -10.32 5.84 -5.15
N LEU A 82 -9.51 6.90 -5.19
CA LEU A 82 -8.75 7.38 -4.03
C LEU A 82 -9.65 7.91 -2.93
N ASP A 83 -10.59 8.80 -3.26
CA ASP A 83 -11.54 9.36 -2.30
C ASP A 83 -12.40 8.26 -1.66
N ALA A 84 -12.89 7.31 -2.46
CA ALA A 84 -13.65 6.17 -1.96
C ALA A 84 -12.79 5.26 -1.05
N GLY A 85 -11.53 5.01 -1.42
CA GLY A 85 -10.59 4.23 -0.62
C GLY A 85 -10.25 4.90 0.72
N VAL A 86 -9.99 6.21 0.72
CA VAL A 86 -9.76 6.99 1.95
C VAL A 86 -11.01 7.04 2.83
N ALA A 87 -12.20 7.16 2.24
CA ALA A 87 -13.45 7.09 2.97
C ALA A 87 -13.67 5.70 3.61
N ALA A 88 -13.35 4.62 2.89
CA ALA A 88 -13.40 3.25 3.42
C ALA A 88 -12.41 3.07 4.57
N PHE A 89 -11.17 3.57 4.41
CA PHE A 89 -10.14 3.55 5.45
C PHE A 89 -10.60 4.23 6.74
N LYS A 90 -11.11 5.47 6.63
CA LYS A 90 -11.55 6.28 7.77
C LYS A 90 -12.81 5.72 8.43
N SER A 91 -13.84 5.36 7.65
CA SER A 91 -15.11 4.85 8.18
C SER A 91 -14.96 3.47 8.83
N GLY A 92 -14.05 2.62 8.32
CA GLY A 92 -13.69 1.36 8.92
C GLY A 92 -12.80 1.50 10.17
N GLY A 93 -12.26 2.69 10.45
CA GLY A 93 -11.33 2.93 11.55
C GLY A 93 -10.03 2.14 11.39
N HIS A 94 -9.55 2.03 10.15
CA HIS A 94 -8.32 1.32 9.81
C HIS A 94 -7.08 2.12 10.23
N ASP A 95 -5.99 1.42 10.55
CA ASP A 95 -4.73 2.02 11.02
C ASP A 95 -3.52 1.69 10.13
N GLY A 96 -3.75 0.99 9.03
CA GLY A 96 -2.74 0.64 8.04
C GLY A 96 -3.35 0.05 6.78
N VAL A 97 -2.54 -0.08 5.74
CA VAL A 97 -2.98 -0.58 4.43
C VAL A 97 -2.23 -1.86 4.05
N ILE A 98 -2.97 -2.82 3.50
CA ILE A 98 -2.40 -3.93 2.73
C ILE A 98 -2.70 -3.65 1.27
N ALA A 99 -1.70 -3.23 0.51
CA ALA A 99 -1.85 -3.00 -0.92
C ALA A 99 -1.65 -4.33 -1.65
N PHE A 100 -2.72 -4.88 -2.22
CA PHE A 100 -2.78 -6.26 -2.72
C PHE A 100 -3.16 -6.27 -4.20
N GLY A 101 -2.26 -6.69 -5.07
CA GLY A 101 -2.55 -6.79 -6.51
C GLY A 101 -1.36 -6.51 -7.42
N GLY A 102 -1.65 -6.16 -8.67
CA GLY A 102 -0.66 -5.60 -9.59
C GLY A 102 -0.41 -4.11 -9.34
N GLY A 103 0.23 -3.42 -10.30
CA GLY A 103 0.61 -2.00 -10.17
C GLY A 103 -0.52 -1.08 -9.72
N SER A 104 -1.74 -1.23 -10.26
CA SER A 104 -2.90 -0.41 -9.89
C SER A 104 -3.31 -0.54 -8.41
N GLY A 105 -3.41 -1.78 -7.91
CA GLY A 105 -3.71 -2.06 -6.51
C GLY A 105 -2.61 -1.56 -5.57
N LEU A 106 -1.35 -1.70 -5.98
CA LEU A 106 -0.21 -1.20 -5.22
C LEU A 106 -0.20 0.33 -5.14
N ASP A 107 -0.42 1.02 -6.27
CA ASP A 107 -0.37 2.47 -6.31
C ASP A 107 -1.55 3.11 -5.58
N LEU A 108 -2.77 2.63 -5.80
CA LEU A 108 -3.90 3.15 -5.03
C LEU A 108 -3.77 2.84 -3.54
N GLY A 109 -3.28 1.65 -3.18
CA GLY A 109 -3.02 1.30 -1.77
C GLY A 109 -2.04 2.27 -1.11
N LYS A 110 -0.94 2.63 -1.78
CA LYS A 110 0.00 3.67 -1.31
C LYS A 110 -0.70 5.02 -1.17
N MET A 111 -1.50 5.41 -2.15
CA MET A 111 -2.19 6.70 -2.14
C MET A 111 -3.23 6.78 -1.02
N VAL A 112 -3.96 5.70 -0.73
CA VAL A 112 -4.87 5.63 0.43
C VAL A 112 -4.09 5.77 1.73
N ALA A 113 -2.97 5.05 1.88
CA ALA A 113 -2.12 5.15 3.06
C ALA A 113 -1.59 6.57 3.26
N PHE A 114 -1.07 7.17 2.20
CA PHE A 114 -0.56 8.54 2.15
C PHE A 114 -1.65 9.56 2.50
N MET A 115 -2.75 9.58 1.76
CA MET A 115 -3.83 10.57 1.87
C MET A 115 -4.73 10.38 3.09
N SER A 116 -4.63 9.26 3.82
CA SER A 116 -5.45 9.02 5.01
C SER A 116 -5.26 10.09 6.08
N GLY A 117 -4.03 10.57 6.28
CA GLY A 117 -3.67 11.61 7.25
C GLY A 117 -3.39 13.00 6.67
N GLN A 118 -3.28 13.12 5.35
CA GLN A 118 -3.03 14.41 4.70
C GLN A 118 -4.24 15.37 4.76
N THR A 119 -3.98 16.68 4.74
CA THR A 119 -5.02 17.72 4.84
C THR A 119 -5.21 18.55 3.57
N ARG A 120 -4.38 18.36 2.55
CA ARG A 120 -4.46 19.05 1.25
C ARG A 120 -4.99 18.09 0.17
N PRO A 121 -5.49 18.61 -0.98
CA PRO A 121 -5.80 17.79 -2.13
C PRO A 121 -4.61 16.97 -2.61
N VAL A 122 -4.84 15.81 -3.22
CA VAL A 122 -3.76 14.93 -3.69
C VAL A 122 -2.80 15.63 -4.65
N TRP A 123 -3.33 16.51 -5.50
CA TRP A 123 -2.56 17.25 -6.49
C TRP A 123 -1.59 18.26 -5.88
N ASP A 124 -1.79 18.69 -4.64
CA ASP A 124 -0.84 19.57 -3.93
C ASP A 124 0.48 18.85 -3.59
N TYR A 125 0.57 17.55 -3.82
CA TYR A 125 1.73 16.69 -3.54
C TYR A 125 2.35 16.08 -4.81
N GLU A 126 1.99 16.57 -6.00
CA GLU A 126 2.65 16.15 -7.23
C GLU A 126 4.14 16.50 -7.24
N ASP A 127 4.88 15.88 -8.16
CA ASP A 127 6.29 16.13 -8.40
C ASP A 127 6.51 17.49 -9.11
N VAL A 128 6.28 18.55 -8.35
CA VAL A 128 6.50 19.95 -8.75
C VAL A 128 7.40 20.60 -7.71
N ASP A 129 8.57 21.06 -8.12
CA ASP A 129 9.55 21.75 -7.25
C ASP A 129 9.77 21.04 -5.88
N ASP A 130 9.31 21.67 -4.80
CA ASP A 130 9.42 21.21 -3.42
C ASP A 130 8.09 20.73 -2.83
N TRP A 131 7.08 20.45 -3.66
CA TRP A 131 5.73 20.13 -3.19
C TRP A 131 5.68 18.86 -2.33
N TRP A 132 6.63 17.96 -2.51
CA TRP A 132 6.84 16.80 -1.63
C TRP A 132 7.04 17.19 -0.15
N THR A 133 7.55 18.39 0.15
CA THR A 133 7.72 18.91 1.53
C THR A 133 6.39 19.30 2.19
N ARG A 134 5.30 19.37 1.42
CA ARG A 134 3.97 19.70 1.94
C ARG A 134 3.33 18.52 2.66
N ALA A 135 3.82 17.30 2.40
CA ALA A 135 3.33 16.09 3.01
C ALA A 135 3.75 16.02 4.47
N ASP A 136 2.79 15.71 5.35
CA ASP A 136 3.09 15.30 6.70
C ASP A 136 3.49 13.82 6.68
N ALA A 137 4.80 13.56 6.81
CA ALA A 137 5.36 12.21 6.79
C ALA A 137 4.92 11.37 8.00
N ASP A 138 4.67 12.00 9.15
CA ASP A 138 4.24 11.32 10.37
C ASP A 138 2.76 10.90 10.27
N ALA A 139 2.00 11.53 9.35
CA ALA A 139 0.60 11.21 9.08
C ALA A 139 0.39 10.10 8.03
N ILE A 140 1.45 9.59 7.40
CA ILE A 140 1.35 8.49 6.43
C ILE A 140 1.09 7.19 7.18
N ALA A 141 -0.03 6.53 6.88
CA ALA A 141 -0.35 5.25 7.51
C ALA A 141 0.67 4.16 7.11
N PRO A 142 1.05 3.25 8.02
CA PRO A 142 1.90 2.11 7.70
C PRO A 142 1.27 1.23 6.61
N ILE A 143 2.12 0.69 5.73
CA ILE A 143 1.71 -0.06 4.54
C ILE A 143 2.53 -1.34 4.37
N VAL A 144 1.85 -2.43 3.99
CA VAL A 144 2.47 -3.68 3.53
C VAL A 144 1.99 -3.96 2.11
N ALA A 145 2.93 -4.19 1.19
CA ALA A 145 2.62 -4.51 -0.20
C ALA A 145 2.65 -6.03 -0.45
N VAL A 146 1.64 -6.54 -1.15
CA VAL A 146 1.52 -7.93 -1.59
C VAL A 146 1.30 -7.95 -3.12
N PRO A 147 2.39 -7.98 -3.91
CA PRO A 147 2.30 -8.00 -5.37
C PRO A 147 1.77 -9.34 -5.88
N THR A 148 0.88 -9.31 -6.87
CA THR A 148 0.31 -10.52 -7.53
C THR A 148 0.75 -10.67 -8.99
N THR A 149 1.48 -9.70 -9.53
CA THR A 149 2.05 -9.70 -10.88
C THR A 149 3.57 -9.67 -10.81
N ALA A 150 4.24 -10.17 -11.86
CA ALA A 150 5.70 -10.16 -11.98
C ALA A 150 6.13 -9.24 -13.14
N GLY A 151 6.14 -7.93 -12.91
CA GLY A 151 6.42 -6.90 -13.91
C GLY A 151 6.37 -5.51 -13.33
#